data_AF-A0A4U9H8T7-F1
#
_entry.id   AF-A0A4U9H8T7-F1
#
_cell.length_a   1.000
_cell.length_b   1.000
_cell.length_c   1.000
_cell.angle_alpha   90.00
_cell.angle_beta   90.00
_cell.angle_gamma   90.00
#
_symmetry.space_group_name_H-M   'P 1'
#
loop_
_entity.id
_entity.type
_entity.pdbx_description
1 polymer ?
#
loop_
_entity_poly.entity_id
_entity_poly.type
_entity_poly.pdbx_seq_one_letter_code
_entity_poly.pdbx_strand_id
1 'polypeptide(L)'
;MADPAGARALGDMQYCYVNSRMMRDRLINHAIRQAYQDQLQDEQQPAYVLYLEVDPHQVDVNVHPAKHEVRFHQARLVHDFIYQAVTTVLQQVGQASLPLTEETPQEPAPAWQPENRVAAGGNHFSQPAAESAPRRETTPAAPVRERAPQSYHGAAGYQKREGELYGRLMQATPEASPAAAAEKPPLFPPAKTTPTPQEPALAGSQHGFGRVLMVYPPCYALVEQQQRLSLLNLPVAERWLRQAQLTPPEEGLRPQPLLIPVKLTLEKAEVAACTAHQALLAKMGMELQVDHGRVTLRAVPLPLRQQNLQKLIPELLGYLADHKAMSPDVLATWFARHLGSEHEQWNASQAIQLLTDVERLCPQLVKAPPSGLLQPVDLQAALAALTHD
;
A
#
# COMPACT_ATOMS: atom_id res chain seq x y z
N MET A 1 15.36 -22.49 -7.48
CA MET A 1 15.50 -23.17 -8.78
C MET A 1 15.95 -24.59 -8.49
N ALA A 2 15.30 -25.61 -9.07
CA ALA A 2 15.82 -26.96 -8.97
C ALA A 2 17.08 -27.08 -9.84
N ASP A 3 18.07 -27.83 -9.37
CA ASP A 3 19.29 -28.21 -10.09
C ASP A 3 18.93 -28.78 -11.48
N PRO A 4 19.64 -28.42 -12.58
CA PRO A 4 19.48 -29.08 -13.88
C PRO A 4 19.59 -30.62 -13.82
N ALA A 5 20.28 -31.21 -12.82
CA ALA A 5 20.28 -32.65 -12.58
C ALA A 5 18.93 -33.22 -12.08
N GLY A 6 18.05 -32.35 -11.57
CA GLY A 6 16.71 -32.66 -11.07
C GLY A 6 15.58 -32.45 -12.09
N ALA A 7 15.91 -32.17 -13.36
CA ALA A 7 14.94 -32.01 -14.45
C ALA A 7 14.26 -33.34 -14.81
N ARG A 8 13.42 -33.87 -13.92
CA ARG A 8 12.47 -34.93 -14.25
C ARG A 8 11.36 -34.35 -15.10
N ALA A 9 10.76 -35.19 -15.94
CA ALA A 9 9.62 -34.92 -16.81
C ALA A 9 8.33 -34.59 -16.02
N LEU A 10 8.35 -33.51 -15.25
CA LEU A 10 7.21 -32.91 -14.56
C LEU A 10 7.03 -31.51 -15.12
N GLY A 11 6.41 -31.42 -16.29
CA GLY A 11 5.97 -30.15 -16.89
C GLY A 11 4.89 -29.41 -16.09
N ASP A 12 4.67 -29.79 -14.83
CA ASP A 12 3.54 -29.35 -14.00
C ASP A 12 3.97 -28.51 -12.77
N MET A 13 5.28 -28.29 -12.57
CA MET A 13 5.81 -27.49 -11.44
C MET A 13 6.41 -26.16 -11.92
N GLN A 14 5.59 -25.35 -12.58
CA GLN A 14 5.92 -23.99 -13.03
C GLN A 14 4.99 -22.99 -12.34
N TYR A 15 5.48 -22.36 -11.27
CA TYR A 15 4.72 -21.39 -10.49
C TYR A 15 5.40 -20.02 -10.52
N CYS A 16 4.70 -19.01 -11.02
CA CYS A 16 5.11 -17.61 -10.90
C CYS A 16 4.15 -16.88 -9.95
N TYR A 17 4.71 -16.16 -8.99
CA TYR A 17 4.00 -15.28 -8.09
C TYR A 17 4.42 -13.84 -8.35
N VAL A 18 3.45 -12.95 -8.61
CA VAL A 18 3.68 -11.50 -8.69
C VAL A 18 2.90 -10.86 -7.55
N ASN A 19 3.57 -10.15 -6.64
CA ASN A 19 2.95 -9.50 -5.48
C ASN A 19 1.95 -10.42 -4.74
N SER A 20 2.38 -11.65 -4.42
CA SER A 20 1.58 -12.68 -3.73
C SER A 20 0.40 -13.28 -4.50
N ARG A 21 0.30 -13.07 -5.82
CA ARG A 21 -0.71 -13.73 -6.67
C ARG A 21 -0.07 -14.70 -7.65
N MET A 22 -0.61 -15.92 -7.75
CA MET A 22 -0.21 -16.88 -8.77
C MET A 22 -0.68 -16.38 -10.14
N MET A 23 0.26 -16.15 -11.06
CA MET A 23 -0.02 -15.68 -12.41
C MET A 23 0.70 -16.53 -13.44
N ARG A 24 0.15 -16.65 -14.65
CA ARG A 24 0.81 -17.31 -15.79
C ARG A 24 1.01 -16.30 -16.91
N ASP A 25 2.27 -16.04 -17.25
CA ASP A 25 2.64 -15.18 -18.38
C ASP A 25 3.53 -15.95 -19.36
N ARG A 26 3.25 -15.82 -20.66
CA ARG A 26 4.04 -16.41 -21.74
C ARG A 26 5.43 -15.78 -21.84
N LEU A 27 5.58 -14.51 -21.50
CA LEU A 27 6.84 -13.78 -21.56
C LEU A 27 7.84 -14.30 -20.52
N ILE A 28 7.39 -14.53 -19.28
CA ILE A 28 8.23 -15.08 -18.20
C ILE A 28 8.66 -16.52 -18.55
N ASN A 29 7.71 -17.34 -19.03
CA ASN A 29 8.01 -18.69 -19.50
C ASN A 29 9.06 -18.70 -20.63
N HIS A 30 8.94 -17.76 -21.57
CA HIS A 30 9.90 -17.64 -22.68
C HIS A 30 11.29 -17.22 -22.18
N ALA A 31 11.37 -16.22 -21.30
CA ALA A 31 12.64 -15.75 -20.72
C ALA A 31 13.38 -16.87 -19.98
N ILE A 32 12.65 -17.66 -19.18
CA ILE A 32 13.22 -18.78 -18.43
C ILE A 32 13.67 -19.88 -19.39
N ARG A 33 12.85 -20.24 -20.40
CA ARG A 33 13.23 -21.24 -21.40
C ARG A 33 14.48 -20.82 -22.18
N GLN A 34 14.59 -19.54 -22.52
CA GLN A 34 15.78 -19.00 -23.20
C GLN A 34 17.02 -19.08 -22.30
N ALA A 35 16.91 -18.75 -21.01
CA ALA A 35 18.03 -18.85 -20.07
C ALA A 35 18.50 -20.30 -19.83
N TYR A 36 17.61 -21.26 -19.99
CA TYR A 36 17.88 -22.69 -19.81
C TYR A 36 18.24 -23.42 -21.12
N GLN A 37 18.20 -22.74 -22.26
CA GLN A 37 18.46 -23.33 -23.59
C GLN A 37 19.89 -23.88 -23.72
N ASP A 38 20.86 -23.30 -23.02
CA ASP A 38 22.24 -23.76 -23.04
C ASP A 38 22.50 -24.99 -22.16
N GLN A 39 21.58 -25.36 -21.25
CA GLN A 39 21.79 -26.43 -20.26
C GLN A 39 20.76 -27.58 -20.31
N LEU A 40 19.57 -27.38 -20.90
CA LEU A 40 18.57 -28.45 -21.09
C LEU A 40 18.56 -29.01 -22.52
N GLN A 41 18.32 -30.33 -22.62
CA GLN A 41 17.99 -30.99 -23.89
C GLN A 41 16.56 -30.63 -24.31
N ASP A 42 16.30 -30.52 -25.64
CA ASP A 42 15.10 -29.93 -26.26
C ASP A 42 13.73 -30.45 -25.77
N GLU A 43 13.67 -31.61 -25.10
CA GLU A 43 12.42 -32.20 -24.58
C GLU A 43 12.18 -32.03 -23.09
N GLN A 44 13.07 -31.33 -22.36
CA GLN A 44 12.92 -31.12 -20.93
C GLN A 44 12.33 -29.74 -20.59
N GLN A 45 11.40 -29.71 -19.64
CA GLN A 45 10.85 -28.46 -19.09
C GLN A 45 11.50 -28.17 -17.73
N PRO A 46 12.03 -26.95 -17.51
CA PRO A 46 12.56 -26.59 -16.19
C PRO A 46 11.42 -26.46 -15.18
N ALA A 47 11.62 -27.03 -13.99
CA ALA A 47 10.75 -26.84 -12.83
C ALA A 47 11.22 -25.62 -12.03
N TYR A 48 10.34 -24.64 -11.82
CA TYR A 48 10.69 -23.41 -11.15
C TYR A 48 9.53 -22.83 -10.33
N VAL A 49 9.91 -22.15 -9.25
CA VAL A 49 9.03 -21.29 -8.46
C VAL A 49 9.69 -19.92 -8.42
N LEU A 50 9.01 -18.92 -8.99
CA LEU A 50 9.51 -17.55 -9.07
C LEU A 50 8.61 -16.63 -8.25
N TYR A 51 9.22 -15.84 -7.40
CA TYR A 51 8.56 -14.74 -6.70
C TYR A 51 9.10 -13.43 -7.29
N LEU A 52 8.19 -12.62 -7.84
CA LEU A 52 8.50 -11.32 -8.42
C LEU A 52 7.76 -10.24 -7.63
N GLU A 53 8.52 -9.30 -7.09
CA GLU A 53 8.01 -8.11 -6.43
C GLU A 53 8.13 -6.93 -7.40
N VAL A 54 7.00 -6.28 -7.71
CA VAL A 54 6.96 -5.18 -8.66
C VAL A 54 6.06 -4.07 -8.11
N ASP A 55 6.43 -2.81 -8.34
CA ASP A 55 5.59 -1.66 -7.99
C ASP A 55 4.20 -1.78 -8.67
N PRO A 56 3.09 -1.72 -7.91
CA PRO A 56 1.72 -1.77 -8.43
C PRO A 56 1.43 -0.78 -9.56
N HIS A 57 2.13 0.36 -9.62
CA HIS A 57 1.94 1.37 -10.68
C HIS A 57 2.56 0.98 -12.02
N GLN A 58 3.47 0.00 -12.05
CA GLN A 58 4.17 -0.44 -13.26
C GLN A 58 3.61 -1.74 -13.84
N VAL A 59 2.58 -2.33 -13.21
CA VAL A 59 1.94 -3.57 -13.64
C VAL A 59 0.46 -3.32 -13.90
N ASP A 60 0.01 -3.46 -15.15
CA ASP A 60 -1.42 -3.41 -15.47
C ASP A 60 -2.03 -4.78 -15.14
N VAL A 61 -2.47 -4.89 -13.89
CA VAL A 61 -3.22 -6.04 -13.39
C VAL A 61 -4.69 -5.84 -13.77
N ASN A 62 -5.00 -5.82 -15.07
CA ASN A 62 -6.38 -5.88 -15.56
C ASN A 62 -6.93 -7.30 -15.36
N VAL A 63 -7.14 -7.67 -14.09
CA VAL A 63 -7.47 -9.03 -13.64
C VAL A 63 -8.87 -9.03 -13.03
N HIS A 64 -9.85 -9.37 -13.86
CA HIS A 64 -11.10 -9.92 -13.36
C HIS A 64 -10.79 -11.25 -12.63
N PRO A 65 -11.52 -11.64 -11.56
CA PRO A 65 -11.27 -12.88 -10.79
C PRO A 65 -11.13 -14.20 -11.58
N ALA A 66 -11.42 -14.18 -12.88
CA ALA A 66 -11.37 -15.33 -13.78
C ALA A 66 -10.22 -15.30 -14.81
N LYS A 67 -9.38 -14.26 -14.84
CA LYS A 67 -8.28 -14.13 -15.83
C LYS A 67 -6.90 -14.19 -15.15
N HIS A 68 -6.07 -15.17 -15.54
CA HIS A 68 -4.76 -15.45 -14.94
C HIS A 68 -3.57 -14.78 -15.65
N GLU A 69 -3.82 -13.87 -16.60
CA GLU A 69 -2.79 -13.22 -17.42
C GLU A 69 -2.53 -11.77 -16.95
N VAL A 70 -1.26 -11.36 -16.86
CA VAL A 70 -0.82 -9.98 -16.53
C VAL A 70 -0.32 -9.30 -17.81
N ARG A 71 -0.48 -7.97 -17.92
CA ARG A 71 0.24 -7.16 -18.92
C ARG A 71 1.23 -6.24 -18.23
N PHE A 72 2.52 -6.43 -18.51
CA PHE A 72 3.57 -5.54 -18.02
C PHE A 72 3.62 -4.28 -18.88
N HIS A 73 3.68 -3.10 -18.25
CA HIS A 73 3.91 -1.83 -18.97
C HIS A 73 5.27 -1.85 -19.69
N GLN A 74 6.29 -2.45 -19.06
CA GLN A 74 7.64 -2.57 -19.58
C GLN A 74 8.05 -4.03 -19.79
N ALA A 75 7.30 -4.76 -20.62
CA ALA A 75 7.51 -6.18 -20.92
C ALA A 75 8.97 -6.57 -21.25
N ARG A 76 9.70 -5.72 -21.99
CA ARG A 76 11.11 -5.97 -22.36
C ARG A 76 12.07 -5.91 -21.16
N LEU A 77 11.91 -4.94 -20.26
CA LEU A 77 12.78 -4.82 -19.09
C LEU A 77 12.59 -6.00 -18.13
N VAL A 78 11.34 -6.43 -17.93
CA VAL A 78 11.02 -7.60 -17.10
C VAL A 78 11.63 -8.87 -17.70
N HIS A 79 11.55 -9.02 -19.03
CA HIS A 79 12.19 -10.12 -19.74
C HIS A 79 13.70 -10.19 -19.50
N ASP A 80 14.40 -9.08 -19.76
CA ASP A 80 15.87 -9.02 -19.68
C ASP A 80 16.36 -9.20 -18.24
N PHE A 81 15.63 -8.65 -17.26
CA PHE A 81 15.92 -8.83 -15.84
C PHE A 81 15.81 -10.30 -15.41
N ILE A 82 14.73 -10.98 -15.78
CA ILE A 82 14.52 -12.38 -15.45
C ILE A 82 15.58 -13.24 -16.14
N TYR A 83 15.85 -13.01 -17.42
CA TYR A 83 16.87 -13.75 -18.16
C TYR A 83 18.26 -13.62 -17.52
N GLN A 84 18.69 -12.40 -17.16
CA GLN A 84 19.97 -12.16 -16.50
C GLN A 84 20.04 -12.83 -15.12
N ALA A 85 19.01 -12.66 -14.29
CA ALA A 85 18.95 -13.25 -12.96
C ALA A 85 19.05 -14.78 -13.00
N VAL A 86 18.31 -15.43 -13.90
CA VAL A 86 18.35 -16.89 -14.08
C VAL A 86 19.72 -17.34 -14.59
N THR A 87 20.29 -16.64 -15.57
CA THR A 87 21.61 -16.97 -16.13
C THR A 87 22.72 -16.86 -15.07
N THR A 88 22.70 -15.82 -14.24
CA THR A 88 23.68 -15.64 -13.15
C THR A 88 23.58 -16.76 -12.12
N VAL A 89 22.37 -17.15 -11.72
CA VAL A 89 22.17 -18.26 -10.77
C VAL A 89 22.64 -19.59 -11.37
N LEU A 90 22.34 -19.86 -12.65
CA LEU A 90 22.80 -21.06 -13.33
C LEU A 90 24.34 -21.12 -13.46
N GLN A 91 24.99 -19.98 -13.70
CA GLN A 91 26.45 -19.88 -13.74
C GLN A 91 27.09 -20.10 -12.35
N GLN A 92 26.45 -19.61 -11.28
CA GLN A 92 26.90 -19.84 -9.91
C GLN A 92 26.76 -21.30 -9.48
N VAL A 93 25.66 -21.97 -9.86
CA VAL A 93 25.46 -23.41 -9.59
C VAL A 93 26.45 -24.26 -10.38
N GLY A 94 26.81 -23.87 -11.61
CA GLY A 94 27.84 -24.56 -12.40
C GLY A 94 29.28 -24.43 -11.88
N GLN A 95 29.56 -23.52 -10.93
CA GLN A 95 30.90 -23.29 -10.37
C GLN A 95 31.07 -23.77 -8.92
N ALA A 96 30.04 -24.33 -8.28
CA ALA A 96 30.08 -24.69 -6.87
C ALA A 96 30.09 -26.22 -6.65
N SER A 97 31.28 -26.81 -6.56
CA SER A 97 31.70 -27.65 -5.41
C SER A 97 33.14 -28.13 -5.59
N LEU A 98 34.10 -27.38 -5.03
CA LEU A 98 35.38 -27.93 -4.60
C LEU A 98 35.13 -28.75 -3.32
N PRO A 99 35.63 -30.00 -3.23
CA PRO A 99 35.35 -30.84 -2.08
C PRO A 99 36.26 -30.40 -0.93
N LEU A 100 35.67 -29.83 0.12
CA LEU A 100 36.35 -29.65 1.38
C LEU A 100 35.51 -30.23 2.51
N THR A 101 36.09 -31.29 3.07
CA THR A 101 35.91 -31.81 4.43
C THR A 101 34.88 -32.93 4.57
N GLU A 102 35.46 -34.08 4.90
CA GLU A 102 34.87 -35.39 5.09
C GLU A 102 33.80 -35.42 6.18
N GLU A 103 32.78 -36.21 5.88
CA GLU A 103 31.63 -36.54 6.69
C GLU A 103 32.06 -37.32 7.96
N THR A 104 31.53 -36.90 9.11
CA THR A 104 31.27 -37.81 10.22
C THR A 104 29.76 -38.06 10.25
N PRO A 105 29.25 -39.31 10.29
CA PRO A 105 27.82 -39.58 10.23
C PRO A 105 27.16 -39.21 11.56
N GLN A 106 26.34 -38.15 11.59
CA GLN A 106 25.45 -37.85 12.70
C GLN A 106 24.01 -38.15 12.28
N GLU A 107 23.38 -39.09 12.97
CA GLU A 107 21.97 -39.48 12.78
C GLU A 107 21.04 -38.26 12.82
N PRO A 108 20.02 -38.20 11.94
CA PRO A 108 19.10 -37.08 11.90
C PRO A 108 18.18 -37.07 13.13
N ALA A 109 18.23 -35.98 13.89
CA ALA A 109 17.29 -35.70 14.97
C ALA A 109 15.84 -35.60 14.42
N PRO A 110 14.83 -36.15 15.12
CA PRO A 110 13.46 -36.18 14.63
C PRO A 110 12.87 -34.77 14.53
N ALA A 111 12.41 -34.43 13.33
CA ALA A 111 11.63 -33.22 13.06
C ALA A 111 10.33 -33.24 13.87
N TRP A 112 10.10 -32.19 14.65
CA TRP A 112 8.89 -32.02 15.46
C TRP A 112 7.65 -31.90 14.54
N GLN A 113 6.71 -32.83 14.61
CA GLN A 113 5.43 -32.77 13.90
C GLN A 113 4.34 -32.25 14.84
N PRO A 114 3.50 -31.29 14.43
CA PRO A 114 2.40 -30.82 15.26
C PRO A 114 1.34 -31.92 15.39
N GLU A 115 0.99 -32.24 16.64
CA GLU A 115 0.07 -33.30 16.99
C GLU A 115 -1.37 -32.94 16.55
N ASN A 116 -1.98 -33.85 15.80
CA ASN A 116 -3.29 -33.66 15.18
C ASN A 116 -4.39 -33.66 16.27
N ARG A 117 -5.22 -32.61 16.34
CA ARG A 117 -6.37 -32.61 17.27
C ARG A 117 -7.35 -33.70 16.88
N VAL A 118 -7.73 -34.52 17.85
CA VAL A 118 -8.65 -35.68 17.81
C VAL A 118 -10.03 -35.45 17.16
N ALA A 119 -10.38 -34.24 16.71
CA ALA A 119 -11.68 -33.90 16.13
C ALA A 119 -11.69 -33.75 14.59
N ALA A 120 -10.55 -33.87 13.91
CA ALA A 120 -10.50 -33.95 12.46
C ALA A 120 -10.14 -35.38 12.05
N GLY A 121 -11.05 -36.07 11.37
CA GLY A 121 -10.81 -37.40 10.82
C GLY A 121 -9.52 -37.48 9.97
N GLY A 122 -8.98 -38.69 9.82
CA GLY A 122 -7.66 -38.93 9.25
C GLY A 122 -7.43 -38.34 7.85
N ASN A 123 -6.22 -37.84 7.61
CA ASN A 123 -5.79 -37.27 6.33
C ASN A 123 -5.64 -38.36 5.25
N HIS A 124 -6.68 -38.55 4.43
CA HIS A 124 -6.62 -39.44 3.25
C HIS A 124 -5.56 -39.04 2.20
N PHE A 125 -5.03 -37.82 2.26
CA PHE A 125 -3.99 -37.32 1.36
C PHE A 125 -2.56 -37.77 1.70
N SER A 126 -2.38 -38.51 2.80
CA SER A 126 -1.05 -38.95 3.28
C SER A 126 -0.78 -40.44 3.06
N GLN A 127 -1.63 -41.15 2.31
CA GLN A 127 -1.37 -42.54 1.95
C GLN A 127 -0.73 -42.63 0.55
N PRO A 128 0.38 -43.37 0.38
CA PRO A 128 0.92 -43.67 -0.93
C PRO A 128 -0.05 -44.59 -1.70
N ALA A 129 -0.23 -44.30 -3.00
CA ALA A 129 -1.14 -45.05 -3.87
C ALA A 129 -0.70 -46.53 -3.97
N ALA A 130 -1.56 -47.45 -3.52
CA ALA A 130 -1.36 -48.87 -3.69
C ALA A 130 -1.83 -49.34 -5.09
N GLU A 131 -1.00 -50.15 -5.73
CA GLU A 131 -1.22 -50.77 -7.05
C GLU A 131 -2.51 -51.60 -7.09
N SER A 132 -3.32 -51.41 -8.15
CA SER A 132 -4.50 -52.22 -8.42
C SER A 132 -4.40 -52.92 -9.78
N ALA A 133 -4.38 -54.25 -9.76
CA ALA A 133 -4.54 -55.15 -10.91
C ALA A 133 -5.97 -55.76 -10.94
N PRO A 134 -6.40 -56.44 -12.03
CA PRO A 134 -7.48 -55.98 -12.90
C PRO A 134 -8.85 -56.56 -12.56
N ARG A 135 -9.93 -55.80 -12.82
CA ARG A 135 -11.31 -56.24 -12.64
C ARG A 135 -12.01 -56.45 -13.99
N ARG A 136 -12.53 -57.67 -14.17
CA ARG A 136 -13.25 -58.19 -15.34
C ARG A 136 -14.54 -57.42 -15.67
N GLU A 137 -14.78 -57.39 -16.98
CA GLU A 137 -15.93 -56.90 -17.75
C GLU A 137 -17.24 -57.60 -17.40
N THR A 138 -18.34 -56.84 -17.36
CA THR A 138 -19.66 -57.24 -17.90
C THR A 138 -20.51 -55.99 -18.19
N THR A 139 -20.96 -55.87 -19.43
CA THR A 139 -22.05 -55.00 -19.97
C THR A 139 -23.05 -55.92 -20.71
N PRO A 140 -24.21 -55.46 -21.25
CA PRO A 140 -24.98 -54.20 -21.08
C PRO A 140 -26.51 -54.39 -20.92
N ALA A 141 -27.28 -53.32 -20.60
CA ALA A 141 -28.50 -52.90 -21.32
C ALA A 141 -29.16 -51.60 -20.77
N ALA A 142 -29.43 -50.68 -21.70
CA ALA A 142 -30.12 -49.37 -21.79
C ALA A 142 -31.40 -49.04 -20.96
N PRO A 143 -32.03 -47.85 -21.12
CA PRO A 143 -31.51 -46.46 -21.14
C PRO A 143 -32.26 -45.52 -20.16
N VAL A 144 -31.59 -44.49 -19.63
CA VAL A 144 -32.17 -43.45 -18.76
C VAL A 144 -32.39 -42.14 -19.52
N ARG A 145 -33.58 -41.57 -19.32
CA ARG A 145 -34.14 -40.37 -19.94
C ARG A 145 -33.71 -39.13 -19.15
N GLU A 146 -32.90 -38.26 -19.77
CA GLU A 146 -32.46 -36.99 -19.18
C GLU A 146 -33.59 -35.94 -19.18
N ARG A 147 -33.75 -35.31 -18.02
CA ARG A 147 -34.72 -34.25 -17.75
C ARG A 147 -33.92 -32.96 -17.50
N ALA A 148 -34.06 -31.99 -18.40
CA ALA A 148 -33.39 -30.70 -18.31
C ALA A 148 -33.87 -29.87 -17.10
N PRO A 149 -32.97 -29.16 -16.39
CA PRO A 149 -33.37 -28.19 -15.38
C PRO A 149 -33.68 -26.83 -16.01
N GLN A 150 -34.72 -26.20 -15.45
CA GLN A 150 -35.33 -24.94 -15.86
C GLN A 150 -34.47 -23.75 -15.39
N SER A 151 -34.17 -22.83 -16.32
CA SER A 151 -33.60 -21.52 -16.03
C SER A 151 -34.70 -20.51 -15.71
N TYR A 152 -34.58 -19.84 -14.56
CA TYR A 152 -35.44 -18.75 -14.14
C TYR A 152 -35.23 -17.49 -14.99
N HIS A 153 -36.33 -16.95 -15.51
CA HIS A 153 -36.43 -15.65 -16.16
C HIS A 153 -36.29 -14.51 -15.14
N GLY A 154 -35.54 -13.46 -15.48
CA GLY A 154 -35.47 -12.25 -14.67
C GLY A 154 -34.43 -11.23 -15.10
N ALA A 155 -34.32 -10.93 -16.40
CA ALA A 155 -33.58 -9.77 -16.89
C ALA A 155 -34.44 -9.02 -17.92
N ALA A 156 -34.64 -7.74 -17.64
CA ALA A 156 -35.40 -6.80 -18.45
C ALA A 156 -34.97 -6.89 -19.92
N GLY A 157 -35.94 -7.18 -20.79
CA GLY A 157 -35.72 -7.40 -22.21
C GLY A 157 -35.27 -6.12 -22.90
N TYR A 158 -34.14 -6.22 -23.58
CA TYR A 158 -33.66 -5.28 -24.59
C TYR A 158 -34.79 -5.03 -25.62
N GLN A 159 -35.38 -3.83 -25.61
CA GLN A 159 -36.45 -3.51 -26.56
C GLN A 159 -35.84 -3.06 -27.88
N LYS A 160 -36.21 -3.75 -28.97
CA LYS A 160 -35.70 -3.55 -30.34
C LYS A 160 -35.76 -2.08 -30.83
N ARG A 161 -36.65 -1.25 -30.25
CA ARG A 161 -36.77 0.19 -30.53
C ARG A 161 -35.66 1.05 -29.93
N GLU A 162 -35.08 0.66 -28.80
CA GLU A 162 -34.03 1.46 -28.12
C GLU A 162 -32.67 1.29 -28.81
N GLY A 163 -32.41 0.11 -29.40
CA GLY A 163 -31.22 -0.14 -30.22
C GLY A 163 -31.19 0.68 -31.53
N GLU A 164 -32.36 0.99 -32.11
CA GLU A 164 -32.45 1.79 -33.35
C GLU A 164 -32.11 3.27 -33.12
N LEU A 165 -32.45 3.82 -31.95
CA LEU A 165 -32.10 5.19 -31.55
C LEU A 165 -30.58 5.32 -31.32
N TYR A 166 -29.99 4.34 -30.66
CA TYR A 166 -28.53 4.29 -30.47
C TYR A 166 -27.78 4.15 -31.80
N GLY A 167 -28.31 3.36 -32.74
CA GLY A 167 -27.78 3.23 -34.09
C GLY A 167 -27.82 4.54 -34.89
N ARG A 168 -28.85 5.38 -34.72
CA ARG A 168 -28.96 6.70 -35.36
C ARG A 168 -28.01 7.74 -34.77
N LEU A 169 -27.71 7.66 -33.47
CA LEU A 169 -26.75 8.54 -32.80
C LEU A 169 -25.29 8.23 -33.18
N MET A 170 -25.00 6.97 -33.48
CA MET A 170 -23.66 6.51 -33.91
C MET A 170 -23.39 6.68 -35.41
N GLN A 171 -24.40 7.02 -36.21
CA GLN A 171 -24.21 7.33 -37.63
C GLN A 171 -23.82 8.81 -37.79
N ALA A 172 -22.52 9.05 -37.89
CA ALA A 172 -21.97 10.33 -38.32
C ALA A 172 -22.48 10.65 -39.74
N THR A 173 -23.23 11.74 -39.89
CA THR A 173 -23.68 12.25 -41.18
C THR A 173 -22.48 12.58 -42.08
N PRO A 174 -22.41 12.02 -43.30
CA PRO A 174 -21.41 12.42 -44.27
C PRO A 174 -21.80 13.77 -44.90
N GLU A 175 -20.81 14.65 -44.93
CA GLU A 175 -20.63 15.87 -45.71
C GLU A 175 -21.73 16.27 -46.72
N ALA A 176 -22.32 17.43 -46.46
CA ALA A 176 -22.78 18.33 -47.52
C ALA A 176 -21.82 19.54 -47.56
N SER A 177 -21.12 19.69 -48.69
CA SER A 177 -20.28 20.85 -49.06
C SER A 177 -21.07 21.76 -50.03
N PRO A 178 -20.60 22.97 -50.39
CA PRO A 178 -20.00 24.05 -49.61
C PRO A 178 -20.72 25.40 -49.88
N ALA A 179 -21.00 26.24 -48.88
CA ALA A 179 -21.37 27.64 -49.14
C ALA A 179 -21.19 28.55 -47.92
N ALA A 180 -20.54 29.68 -48.19
CA ALA A 180 -20.53 30.93 -47.43
C ALA A 180 -19.78 30.96 -46.07
N ALA A 181 -18.63 31.63 -46.13
CA ALA A 181 -17.84 32.11 -45.02
C ALA A 181 -18.67 32.96 -44.04
N ALA A 182 -18.67 32.55 -42.78
CA ALA A 182 -18.92 33.43 -41.64
C ALA A 182 -17.92 33.04 -40.55
N GLU A 183 -16.90 33.88 -40.37
CA GLU A 183 -15.85 33.74 -39.36
C GLU A 183 -16.47 33.62 -37.97
N LYS A 184 -16.28 32.47 -37.31
CA LYS A 184 -16.50 32.36 -35.86
C LYS A 184 -15.28 32.94 -35.15
N PRO A 185 -15.44 33.83 -34.15
CA PRO A 185 -14.32 34.38 -33.42
C PRO A 185 -13.59 33.28 -32.61
N PRO A 186 -12.26 33.38 -32.43
CA PRO A 186 -11.48 32.38 -31.71
C PRO A 186 -11.92 32.31 -30.25
N LEU A 187 -12.13 31.08 -29.76
CA LEU A 187 -12.53 30.76 -28.38
C LEU A 187 -11.45 31.06 -27.33
N PHE A 188 -10.26 31.48 -27.78
CA PHE A 188 -9.13 31.84 -26.92
C PHE A 188 -8.54 33.19 -27.37
N PRO A 189 -8.45 34.20 -26.49
CA PRO A 189 -7.71 35.41 -26.80
C PRO A 189 -6.22 35.07 -26.93
N PRO A 190 -5.48 35.68 -27.87
CA PRO A 190 -4.03 35.49 -27.96
C PRO A 190 -3.37 36.00 -26.68
N ALA A 191 -2.48 35.18 -26.13
CA ALA A 191 -1.69 35.52 -24.95
C ALA A 191 -0.95 36.84 -25.20
N LYS A 192 -1.32 37.88 -24.45
CA LYS A 192 -0.53 39.10 -24.36
C LYS A 192 0.80 38.71 -23.70
N THR A 193 1.87 38.71 -24.48
CA THR A 193 3.25 38.70 -23.98
C THR A 193 3.51 39.99 -23.22
N THR A 194 3.05 40.00 -21.98
CA THR A 194 3.49 40.98 -21.00
C THR A 194 4.80 40.40 -20.48
N PRO A 195 5.93 41.14 -20.51
CA PRO A 195 7.14 40.66 -19.86
C PRO A 195 6.81 40.50 -18.37
N THR A 196 6.76 39.25 -17.92
CA THR A 196 6.71 38.90 -16.51
C THR A 196 7.86 39.63 -15.84
N PRO A 197 7.64 40.43 -14.79
CA PRO A 197 8.73 40.80 -13.90
C PRO A 197 9.39 39.48 -13.48
N GLN A 198 10.70 39.35 -13.69
CA GLN A 198 11.46 38.26 -13.09
C GLN A 198 11.24 38.37 -11.59
N GLU A 199 10.38 37.51 -11.05
CA GLU A 199 10.36 37.26 -9.62
C GLU A 199 11.78 36.82 -9.24
N PRO A 200 12.44 37.50 -8.29
CA PRO A 200 13.73 37.05 -7.81
C PRO A 200 13.58 35.60 -7.36
N ALA A 201 14.48 34.74 -7.83
CA ALA A 201 14.55 33.33 -7.47
C ALA A 201 14.37 33.20 -5.95
N LEU A 202 13.20 32.65 -5.55
CA LEU A 202 12.82 32.25 -4.20
C LEU A 202 13.85 32.63 -3.12
N ALA A 203 13.87 33.91 -2.74
CA ALA A 203 14.47 34.30 -1.48
C ALA A 203 13.57 33.64 -0.42
N GLY A 204 13.97 32.44 0.02
CA GLY A 204 13.23 31.61 0.94
C GLY A 204 12.70 32.47 2.08
N SER A 205 11.40 32.35 2.34
CA SER A 205 10.68 33.04 3.39
C SER A 205 11.57 33.23 4.61
N GLN A 206 12.02 34.47 4.87
CA GLN A 206 13.00 34.78 5.93
C GLN A 206 12.47 34.55 7.36
N HIS A 207 11.32 33.86 7.48
CA HIS A 207 10.54 33.71 8.71
C HIS A 207 10.14 32.24 8.99
N GLY A 208 10.84 31.25 8.40
CA GLY A 208 10.58 29.81 8.59
C GLY A 208 11.77 29.04 9.22
N PHE A 209 11.63 27.72 9.36
CA PHE A 209 12.69 26.78 9.78
C PHE A 209 13.84 26.68 8.78
N GLY A 210 13.71 27.29 7.60
CA GLY A 210 14.75 27.37 6.60
C GLY A 210 14.64 26.26 5.55
N ARG A 211 15.75 25.96 4.88
CA ARG A 211 15.79 25.00 3.78
C ARG A 211 16.17 23.62 4.29
N VAL A 212 15.36 22.60 3.99
CA VAL A 212 15.74 21.19 4.22
C VAL A 212 16.83 20.81 3.24
N LEU A 213 17.99 20.39 3.76
CA LEU A 213 19.12 19.92 2.97
C LEU A 213 19.05 18.42 2.72
N MET A 214 18.79 17.65 3.77
CA MET A 214 18.70 16.20 3.71
C MET A 214 17.89 15.64 4.88
N VAL A 215 17.41 14.42 4.70
CA VAL A 215 16.80 13.62 5.78
C VAL A 215 17.82 12.59 6.22
N TYR A 216 18.18 12.63 7.49
CA TYR A 216 19.07 11.69 8.14
C TYR A 216 18.25 10.60 8.86
N PRO A 217 18.46 9.32 8.53
CA PRO A 217 17.76 8.22 9.19
C PRO A 217 18.00 8.16 10.70
N PRO A 218 17.03 7.71 11.51
CA PRO A 218 15.70 7.25 11.06
C PRO A 218 14.73 8.39 10.76
N CYS A 219 14.72 9.48 11.54
CA CYS A 219 13.67 10.51 11.46
C CYS A 219 14.16 11.96 11.73
N TYR A 220 15.37 12.30 11.30
CA TYR A 220 15.92 13.66 11.46
C TYR A 220 16.03 14.39 10.14
N ALA A 221 15.87 15.71 10.14
CA ALA A 221 16.11 16.55 8.96
C ALA A 221 17.21 17.56 9.26
N LEU A 222 18.19 17.69 8.37
CA LEU A 222 19.17 18.77 8.42
C LEU A 222 18.57 19.98 7.73
N VAL A 223 18.46 21.08 8.46
CA VAL A 223 17.90 22.34 7.96
C VAL A 223 18.93 23.45 8.02
N GLU A 224 18.92 24.32 7.01
CA GLU A 224 19.75 25.51 6.93
C GLU A 224 18.89 26.76 7.13
N GLN A 225 19.22 27.55 8.16
CA GLN A 225 18.58 28.83 8.45
C GLN A 225 19.65 29.90 8.68
N GLN A 226 19.64 30.99 7.90
CA GLN A 226 20.57 32.13 8.07
C GLN A 226 22.06 31.70 8.17
N GLN A 227 22.50 30.78 7.30
CA GLN A 227 23.85 30.17 7.30
C GLN A 227 24.21 29.35 8.56
N ARG A 228 23.23 28.97 9.37
CA ARG A 228 23.39 28.02 10.48
C ARG A 228 22.73 26.69 10.11
N LEU A 229 23.45 25.61 10.35
CA LEU A 229 22.89 24.26 10.24
C LEU A 229 22.24 23.88 11.56
N SER A 230 21.05 23.30 11.48
CA SER A 230 20.35 22.73 12.62
C SER A 230 19.78 21.38 12.28
N LEU A 231 19.76 20.49 13.27
CA LEU A 231 19.12 19.19 13.17
C LEU A 231 17.70 19.29 13.74
N LEU A 232 16.72 18.88 12.95
CA LEU A 232 15.31 18.91 13.29
C LEU A 232 14.76 17.50 13.50
N ASN A 233 13.97 17.32 14.55
CA ASN A 233 13.30 16.05 14.87
C ASN A 233 11.91 16.01 14.22
N LEU A 234 11.74 15.18 13.17
CA LEU A 234 10.51 15.11 12.38
C LEU A 234 9.32 14.57 13.20
N PRO A 235 9.44 13.48 13.99
CA PRO A 235 8.34 13.01 14.84
C PRO A 235 7.84 14.04 15.85
N VAL A 236 8.76 14.83 16.43
CA VAL A 236 8.37 15.90 17.36
C VAL A 236 7.62 17.00 16.61
N ALA A 237 8.09 17.40 15.43
CA ALA A 237 7.40 18.38 14.58
C ALA A 237 6.00 17.90 14.18
N GLU A 238 5.88 16.63 13.78
CA GLU A 238 4.61 15.99 13.42
C GLU A 238 3.62 15.96 14.59
N ARG A 239 4.11 15.67 15.80
CA ARG A 239 3.29 15.75 17.02
C ARG A 239 2.73 17.15 17.24
N TRP A 240 3.57 18.18 17.11
CA TRP A 240 3.11 19.57 17.26
C TRP A 240 2.09 19.95 16.18
N LEU A 241 2.31 19.53 14.94
CA LEU A 241 1.37 19.73 13.85
C LEU A 241 0.00 19.11 14.16
N ARG A 242 -0.02 17.84 14.59
CA ARG A 242 -1.26 17.13 14.95
C ARG A 242 -1.96 17.77 16.13
N GLN A 243 -1.22 18.21 17.15
CA GLN A 243 -1.79 18.95 18.26
C GLN A 243 -2.52 20.19 17.76
N ALA A 244 -1.88 21.01 16.91
CA ALA A 244 -2.51 22.22 16.37
C ALA A 244 -3.71 21.91 15.46
N GLN A 245 -3.68 20.83 14.67
CA GLN A 245 -4.82 20.40 13.85
C GLN A 245 -5.99 19.87 14.68
N LEU A 246 -5.73 19.34 15.87
CA LEU A 246 -6.72 18.76 16.76
C LEU A 246 -7.17 19.72 17.87
N THR A 247 -6.50 20.85 18.06
CA THR A 247 -7.01 21.93 18.93
C THR A 247 -8.20 22.59 18.22
N PRO A 248 -9.42 22.48 18.78
CA PRO A 248 -10.60 23.03 18.13
C PRO A 248 -10.56 24.57 18.15
N PRO A 249 -10.92 25.25 17.04
CA PRO A 249 -11.26 26.67 17.08
C PRO A 249 -12.54 26.87 17.91
N GLU A 250 -12.94 28.12 18.18
CA GLU A 250 -14.16 28.40 18.98
C GLU A 250 -15.42 27.73 18.42
N GLU A 251 -15.50 27.56 17.09
CA GLU A 251 -16.58 26.89 16.38
C GLU A 251 -16.55 25.35 16.46
N GLY A 252 -15.46 24.74 16.95
CA GLY A 252 -15.24 23.30 16.98
C GLY A 252 -14.64 22.73 15.69
N LEU A 253 -14.19 21.48 15.74
CA LEU A 253 -13.66 20.76 14.58
C LEU A 253 -14.79 20.20 13.72
N ARG A 254 -14.59 20.20 12.40
CA ARG A 254 -15.57 19.68 11.44
C ARG A 254 -15.54 18.14 11.46
N PRO A 255 -16.67 17.47 11.79
CA PRO A 255 -16.77 16.02 11.74
C PRO A 255 -16.78 15.53 10.29
N GLN A 256 -16.04 14.46 10.00
CA GLN A 256 -16.12 13.74 8.73
C GLN A 256 -16.72 12.35 8.94
N PRO A 257 -17.84 12.02 8.26
CA PRO A 257 -18.47 10.72 8.44
C PRO A 257 -17.55 9.60 7.94
N LEU A 258 -17.54 8.51 8.72
CA LEU A 258 -16.87 7.28 8.36
C LEU A 258 -17.69 6.57 7.28
N LEU A 259 -17.01 5.97 6.30
CA LEU A 259 -17.65 5.16 5.24
C LEU A 259 -18.44 4.00 5.85
N ILE A 260 -17.89 3.43 6.92
CA ILE A 260 -18.50 2.34 7.68
C ILE A 260 -18.41 2.75 9.16
N PRO A 261 -19.54 2.88 9.87
CA PRO A 261 -19.53 3.16 11.30
C PRO A 261 -18.79 2.07 12.08
N VAL A 262 -17.88 2.47 12.96
CA VAL A 262 -17.07 1.55 13.76
C VAL A 262 -17.81 1.26 15.06
N LYS A 263 -18.15 -0.01 15.30
CA LYS A 263 -18.80 -0.46 16.54
C LYS A 263 -17.74 -0.93 17.53
N LEU A 264 -17.76 -0.36 18.73
CA LEU A 264 -16.84 -0.64 19.82
C LEU A 264 -17.60 -1.28 20.98
N THR A 265 -17.00 -2.30 21.58
CA THR A 265 -17.49 -2.90 22.82
C THR A 265 -16.68 -2.29 23.95
N LEU A 266 -17.35 -1.55 24.83
CA LEU A 266 -16.72 -0.78 25.89
C LEU A 266 -17.21 -1.24 27.26
N GLU A 267 -16.43 -0.93 28.29
CA GLU A 267 -16.81 -1.16 29.69
C GLU A 267 -17.86 -0.14 30.16
N LYS A 268 -18.55 -0.46 31.27
CA LYS A 268 -19.60 0.42 31.81
C LYS A 268 -19.07 1.81 32.20
N ALA A 269 -17.84 1.88 32.69
CA ALA A 269 -17.20 3.15 33.05
C ALA A 269 -16.92 4.02 31.82
N GLU A 270 -16.43 3.43 30.74
CA GLU A 270 -16.15 4.12 29.47
C GLU A 270 -17.43 4.61 28.79
N VAL A 271 -18.50 3.82 28.84
CA VAL A 271 -19.82 4.24 28.34
C VAL A 271 -20.34 5.44 29.12
N ALA A 272 -20.20 5.44 30.45
CA ALA A 272 -20.58 6.58 31.29
C ALA A 272 -19.72 7.82 30.98
N ALA A 273 -18.41 7.64 30.77
CA ALA A 273 -17.50 8.71 30.38
C ALA A 273 -17.85 9.31 29.02
N CYS A 274 -18.25 8.48 28.05
CA CYS A 274 -18.71 8.90 26.73
C CYS A 274 -19.97 9.77 26.82
N THR A 275 -20.95 9.39 27.65
CA THR A 275 -22.17 10.19 27.85
C THR A 275 -21.89 11.49 28.60
N ALA A 276 -21.02 11.46 29.62
CA ALA A 276 -20.64 12.65 30.37
C ALA A 276 -19.90 13.70 29.53
N HIS A 277 -19.00 13.26 28.64
CA HIS A 277 -18.15 14.13 27.82
C HIS A 277 -18.63 14.28 26.37
N GLN A 278 -19.87 13.93 26.06
CA GLN A 278 -20.40 13.96 24.69
C GLN A 278 -20.28 15.36 24.03
N ALA A 279 -20.52 16.43 24.78
CA ALA A 279 -20.38 17.80 24.28
C ALA A 279 -18.94 18.16 23.90
N LEU A 280 -17.96 17.66 24.67
CA LEU A 280 -16.54 17.87 24.40
C LEU A 280 -16.10 17.07 23.16
N LEU A 281 -16.52 15.81 23.06
CA LEU A 281 -16.25 14.94 21.92
C LEU A 281 -16.84 15.51 20.62
N ALA A 282 -18.05 16.06 20.69
CA ALA A 282 -18.68 16.76 19.56
C ALA A 282 -17.89 17.99 19.12
N LYS A 283 -17.39 18.81 20.05
CA LYS A 283 -16.49 19.94 19.74
C LYS A 283 -15.18 19.50 19.08
N MET A 284 -14.70 18.31 19.41
CA MET A 284 -13.53 17.69 18.76
C MET A 284 -13.87 17.05 17.40
N GLY A 285 -15.11 17.21 16.89
CA GLY A 285 -15.52 16.65 15.61
C GLY A 285 -15.76 15.14 15.63
N MET A 286 -16.02 14.56 16.80
CA MET A 286 -16.31 13.14 16.96
C MET A 286 -17.78 12.90 17.29
N GLU A 287 -18.42 12.04 16.50
CA GLU A 287 -19.81 11.64 16.70
C GLU A 287 -19.88 10.19 17.18
N LEU A 288 -20.15 10.02 18.47
CA LEU A 288 -20.35 8.73 19.10
C LEU A 288 -21.82 8.56 19.50
N GLN A 289 -22.41 7.44 19.13
CA GLN A 289 -23.75 7.05 19.54
C GLN A 289 -23.68 5.80 20.42
N VAL A 290 -24.25 5.88 21.61
CA VAL A 290 -24.38 4.74 22.53
C VAL A 290 -25.69 4.01 22.23
N ASP A 291 -25.62 2.70 21.99
CA ASP A 291 -26.78 1.84 21.75
C ASP A 291 -26.62 0.51 22.48
N HIS A 292 -27.54 0.19 23.40
CA HIS A 292 -27.57 -1.08 24.17
C HIS A 292 -26.21 -1.51 24.76
N GLY A 293 -25.43 -0.57 25.30
CA GLY A 293 -24.11 -0.85 25.89
C GLY A 293 -22.96 -1.01 24.88
N ARG A 294 -23.20 -0.77 23.59
CA ARG A 294 -22.19 -0.65 22.54
C ARG A 294 -22.09 0.79 22.07
N VAL A 295 -20.90 1.22 21.67
CA VAL A 295 -20.70 2.57 21.13
C VAL A 295 -20.40 2.48 19.65
N THR A 296 -21.16 3.22 18.85
CA THR A 296 -20.97 3.33 17.40
C THR A 296 -20.38 4.69 17.08
N LEU A 297 -19.17 4.69 16.55
CA LEU A 297 -18.49 5.87 16.03
C LEU A 297 -18.95 6.12 14.59
N ARG A 298 -19.54 7.28 14.33
CA ARG A 298 -20.08 7.68 13.02
C ARG A 298 -19.18 8.65 12.28
N ALA A 299 -18.54 9.58 12.99
CA ALA A 299 -17.68 10.60 12.41
C ALA A 299 -16.48 10.90 13.30
N VAL A 300 -15.38 11.33 12.65
CA VAL A 300 -14.13 11.74 13.29
C VAL A 300 -13.55 12.96 12.56
N PRO A 301 -12.69 13.77 13.20
CA PRO A 301 -11.96 14.83 12.52
C PRO A 301 -10.95 14.25 11.51
N LEU A 302 -10.57 15.07 10.52
CA LEU A 302 -9.67 14.67 9.43
C LEU A 302 -8.36 14.00 9.89
N PRO A 303 -7.62 14.51 10.90
CA PRO A 303 -6.33 13.92 11.29
C PRO A 303 -6.46 12.50 11.87
N LEU A 304 -7.65 12.11 12.34
CA LEU A 304 -7.90 10.78 12.92
C LEU A 304 -8.41 9.77 11.87
N ARG A 305 -8.68 10.20 10.63
CA ARG A 305 -9.38 9.40 9.63
C ARG A 305 -8.65 8.11 9.23
N GLN A 306 -7.31 8.17 9.18
CA GLN A 306 -6.45 7.06 8.75
C GLN A 306 -5.93 6.20 9.91
N GLN A 307 -6.31 6.55 11.13
CA GLN A 307 -5.75 5.97 12.35
C GLN A 307 -6.54 4.73 12.78
N ASN A 308 -5.95 3.92 13.65
CA ASN A 308 -6.62 2.74 14.21
C ASN A 308 -7.64 3.15 15.30
N LEU A 309 -8.83 3.55 14.86
CA LEU A 309 -9.92 4.01 15.73
C LEU A 309 -10.40 2.93 16.72
N GLN A 310 -10.22 1.65 16.41
CA GLN A 310 -10.62 0.55 17.30
C GLN A 310 -9.73 0.44 18.54
N LYS A 311 -8.48 0.92 18.46
CA LYS A 311 -7.56 1.00 19.61
C LYS A 311 -7.60 2.37 20.27
N LEU A 312 -7.56 3.43 19.47
CA LEU A 312 -7.44 4.81 19.96
C LEU A 312 -8.67 5.26 20.77
N ILE A 313 -9.88 4.92 20.34
CA ILE A 313 -11.11 5.41 20.98
C ILE A 313 -11.36 4.76 22.34
N PRO A 314 -11.19 3.43 22.53
CA PRO A 314 -11.22 2.85 23.87
C PRO A 314 -10.16 3.46 24.81
N GLU A 315 -8.91 3.63 24.37
CA GLU A 315 -7.86 4.27 25.18
C GLU A 315 -8.25 5.71 25.60
N LEU A 316 -8.82 6.48 24.67
CA LEU A 316 -9.32 7.82 24.95
C LEU A 316 -10.45 7.80 26.00
N LEU A 317 -11.39 6.87 25.86
CA LEU A 317 -12.55 6.79 26.77
C LEU A 317 -12.14 6.27 28.15
N GLY A 318 -11.16 5.38 28.23
CA GLY A 318 -10.51 5.01 29.49
C GLY A 318 -9.83 6.20 30.15
N TYR A 319 -9.08 6.99 29.40
CA TYR A 319 -8.45 8.22 29.91
C TYR A 319 -9.49 9.25 30.41
N LEU A 320 -10.61 9.41 29.69
CA LEU A 320 -11.74 10.26 30.09
C LEU A 320 -12.51 9.72 31.31
N ALA A 321 -12.49 8.41 31.57
CA ALA A 321 -13.12 7.83 32.75
C ALA A 321 -12.37 8.20 34.03
N ASP A 322 -11.05 8.28 33.97
CA ASP A 322 -10.20 8.63 35.11
C ASP A 322 -10.21 10.14 35.42
N HIS A 323 -10.46 10.99 34.41
CA HIS A 323 -10.32 12.45 34.52
C HIS A 323 -11.68 13.16 34.38
N LYS A 324 -12.20 13.72 35.48
CA LYS A 324 -13.53 14.36 35.52
C LYS A 324 -13.61 15.76 34.92
N ALA A 325 -12.49 16.44 34.71
CA ALA A 325 -12.44 17.79 34.14
C ALA A 325 -11.37 17.84 33.05
N MET A 326 -11.80 17.95 31.79
CA MET A 326 -10.92 18.00 30.63
C MET A 326 -11.21 19.23 29.78
N SER A 327 -10.15 19.95 29.40
CA SER A 327 -10.21 20.97 28.36
C SER A 327 -9.91 20.36 26.98
N PRO A 328 -10.39 20.99 25.89
CA PRO A 328 -10.09 20.52 24.54
C PRO A 328 -8.58 20.50 24.23
N ASP A 329 -7.80 21.43 24.79
CA ASP A 329 -6.35 21.50 24.57
C ASP A 329 -5.60 20.31 25.16
N VAL A 330 -6.00 19.83 26.34
CA VAL A 330 -5.37 18.66 26.96
C VAL A 330 -5.73 17.41 26.17
N LEU A 331 -6.95 17.32 25.62
CA LEU A 331 -7.32 16.24 24.71
C LEU A 331 -6.53 16.28 23.40
N ALA A 332 -6.38 17.46 22.78
CA ALA A 332 -5.56 17.62 21.58
C ALA A 332 -4.10 17.19 21.83
N THR A 333 -3.56 17.56 22.99
CA THR A 333 -2.21 17.15 23.43
C THR A 333 -2.14 15.64 23.66
N TRP A 334 -3.16 15.04 24.27
CA TRP A 334 -3.25 13.60 24.48
C TRP A 334 -3.25 12.84 23.15
N PHE A 335 -4.09 13.26 22.19
CA PHE A 335 -4.13 12.67 20.85
C PHE A 335 -2.79 12.78 20.16
N ALA A 336 -2.17 13.96 20.17
CA ALA A 336 -0.88 14.19 19.54
C ALA A 336 0.21 13.24 20.06
N ARG A 337 0.15 12.84 21.34
CA ARG A 337 1.10 11.91 21.96
C ARG A 337 0.81 10.44 21.67
N HIS A 338 -0.46 10.07 21.51
CA HIS A 338 -0.89 8.67 21.26
C HIS A 338 -0.95 8.33 19.77
N LEU A 339 -1.01 9.35 18.90
CA LEU A 339 -0.87 9.20 17.47
C LEU A 339 0.60 8.90 17.14
N GLY A 340 0.88 7.66 16.73
CA GLY A 340 2.19 7.26 16.23
C GLY A 340 2.56 8.00 14.95
N SER A 341 3.85 8.13 14.65
CA SER A 341 4.26 8.64 13.34
C SER A 341 3.79 7.66 12.27
N GLU A 342 3.18 8.17 11.20
CA GLU A 342 2.71 7.32 10.09
C GLU A 342 3.89 6.85 9.21
N HIS A 343 5.07 7.43 9.41
CA HIS A 343 6.23 7.23 8.55
C HIS A 343 7.34 6.47 9.28
N GLU A 344 7.58 5.23 8.84
CA GLU A 344 8.74 4.43 9.26
C GLU A 344 10.04 4.95 8.62
N GLN A 345 9.94 5.53 7.43
CA GLN A 345 11.04 6.20 6.73
C GLN A 345 10.57 7.56 6.19
N TRP A 346 11.38 8.59 6.42
CA TRP A 346 11.11 9.95 5.98
C TRP A 346 11.86 10.26 4.68
N ASN A 347 11.19 10.93 3.75
CA ASN A 347 11.81 11.50 2.55
C ASN A 347 11.89 13.03 2.63
N ALA A 348 12.72 13.64 1.77
CA ALA A 348 12.91 15.09 1.76
C ALA A 348 11.61 15.86 1.50
N SER A 349 10.77 15.39 0.59
CA SER A 349 9.50 16.05 0.24
C SER A 349 8.50 16.05 1.41
N GLN A 350 8.40 14.95 2.15
CA GLN A 350 7.59 14.82 3.37
C GLN A 350 8.10 15.74 4.47
N ALA A 351 9.41 15.82 4.67
CA ALA A 351 10.01 16.74 5.63
C ALA A 351 9.71 18.21 5.27
N ILE A 352 9.85 18.59 3.99
CA ILE A 352 9.53 19.93 3.51
C ILE A 352 8.04 20.25 3.71
N GLN A 353 7.16 19.33 3.34
CA GLN A 353 5.72 19.49 3.50
C GLN A 353 5.34 19.65 4.97
N LEU A 354 5.90 18.79 5.84
CA LEU A 354 5.67 18.86 7.28
C LEU A 354 6.10 20.23 7.84
N LEU A 355 7.29 20.70 7.50
CA LEU A 355 7.77 22.00 7.98
C LEU A 355 6.91 23.14 7.48
N THR A 356 6.49 23.11 6.22
CA THR A 356 5.58 24.11 5.65
C THR A 356 4.25 24.16 6.41
N ASP A 357 3.69 23.01 6.76
CA ASP A 357 2.44 22.91 7.52
C ASP A 357 2.62 23.35 8.99
N VAL A 358 3.76 23.03 9.61
CA VAL A 358 4.11 23.47 10.96
C VAL A 358 4.31 24.99 11.00
N GLU A 359 4.98 25.59 10.02
CA GLU A 359 5.16 27.05 9.93
C GLU A 359 3.81 27.76 9.81
N ARG A 360 2.89 27.19 9.03
CA ARG A 360 1.54 27.74 8.83
C ARG A 360 0.69 27.66 10.10
N LEU A 361 0.71 26.54 10.81
CA LEU A 361 -0.20 26.27 11.94
C LEU A 361 0.40 26.59 13.31
N CYS A 362 1.73 26.62 13.43
CA CYS A 362 2.46 26.82 14.68
C CYS A 362 3.57 27.89 14.54
N PRO A 363 3.25 29.16 14.24
CA PRO A 363 4.25 30.22 14.12
C PRO A 363 5.06 30.45 15.41
N GLN A 364 4.53 30.07 16.57
CA GLN A 364 5.22 30.12 17.86
C GLN A 364 6.45 29.20 17.92
N LEU A 365 6.42 28.05 17.23
CA LEU A 365 7.54 27.10 17.24
C LEU A 365 8.70 27.61 16.40
N VAL A 366 8.44 28.42 15.38
CA VAL A 366 9.49 29.05 14.58
C VAL A 366 10.21 30.13 15.37
N LYS A 367 9.47 30.88 16.21
CA LYS A 367 10.04 31.95 17.06
C LYS A 367 10.86 31.41 18.23
N ALA A 368 10.38 30.36 18.86
CA ALA A 368 11.01 29.75 20.03
C ALA A 368 10.93 28.22 19.95
N PRO A 369 11.80 27.57 19.16
CA PRO A 369 11.78 26.13 19.03
C PRO A 369 12.23 25.48 20.36
N PRO A 370 11.48 24.49 20.89
CA PRO A 370 11.93 23.74 22.04
C PRO A 370 13.17 22.92 21.70
N SER A 371 14.02 22.64 22.70
CA SER A 371 15.26 21.88 22.52
C SER A 371 15.05 20.49 21.91
N GLY A 372 13.89 19.87 22.12
CA GLY A 372 13.55 18.58 21.50
C GLY A 372 13.16 18.65 20.02
N LEU A 373 12.91 19.83 19.47
CA LEU A 373 12.49 20.03 18.08
C LEU A 373 13.67 20.37 17.16
N LEU A 374 14.48 21.36 17.56
CA LEU A 374 15.57 21.89 16.75
C LEU A 374 16.83 22.06 17.60
N GLN A 375 17.94 21.52 17.11
CA GLN A 375 19.25 21.61 17.75
C GLN A 375 20.27 22.20 16.76
N PRO A 376 20.99 23.29 17.10
CA PRO A 376 22.03 23.81 16.23
C PRO A 376 23.19 22.81 16.13
N VAL A 377 23.70 22.61 14.91
CA VAL A 377 24.88 21.77 14.67
C VAL A 377 26.12 22.65 14.73
N ASP A 378 27.02 22.35 15.67
CA ASP A 378 28.30 23.07 15.77
C ASP A 378 29.30 22.53 14.72
N LEU A 379 29.68 23.40 13.80
CA LEU A 379 30.68 23.11 12.76
C LEU A 379 32.09 23.56 13.14
N GLN A 380 32.27 24.26 14.28
CA GLN A 380 33.58 24.80 14.65
C GLN A 380 34.62 23.71 14.85
N ALA A 381 34.26 22.59 15.48
CA ALA A 381 35.16 21.45 15.66
C ALA A 381 35.60 20.83 14.31
N ALA A 382 34.68 20.72 13.36
CA ALA A 382 34.98 20.18 12.03
C ALA A 382 35.84 21.16 11.20
N LEU A 383 35.54 22.46 11.27
CA LEU A 383 36.33 23.50 10.61
C LEU A 383 37.75 23.58 11.17
N ALA A 384 37.92 23.51 12.49
CA ALA A 384 39.23 23.50 13.14
C ALA A 384 40.10 22.32 12.68
N ALA A 385 39.50 21.13 12.53
CA ALA A 385 40.18 19.95 12.02
C ALA A 385 40.62 20.08 10.55
N LEU A 386 39.94 20.90 9.75
CA LEU A 386 40.25 21.14 8.33
C LEU A 386 41.25 22.29 8.11
N THR A 387 41.42 23.19 9.08
CA THR A 387 42.36 24.34 9.01
C THR A 387 43.79 24.02 9.48
N HIS A 388 44.11 22.74 9.71
CA HIS A 388 45.47 22.29 9.96
C HIS A 388 46.08 21.69 8.69
N ASP A 389 46.45 22.57 7.76
CA ASP A 389 47.43 22.31 6.70
C ASP A 389 48.29 23.57 6.49
#